data_AF-A0A0E4H526-F1
#
_entry.id   AF-A0A0E4H526-F1
#
_cell.length_a   1.000
_cell.length_b   1.000
_cell.length_c   1.000
_cell.angle_alpha   90.00
_cell.angle_beta   90.00
_cell.angle_gamma   90.00
#
_symmetry.space_group_name_H-M   'P 1'
#
loop_
_entity.id
_entity.type
_entity.pdbx_description
1 polymer ?
#
loop_
_entity_poly.entity_id
_entity_poly.type
_entity_poly.pdbx_seq_one_letter_code
_entity_poly.pdbx_strand_id
1 'polypeptide(L)'
;MDAIKKRRRYSELVVGFLSFGLGQRLLVVGVVKPWAEERQIVLFLAVLGFILWTGGIILLIRLLSWLLKNYNQNNRVLKVLAISLVASVTAGILIGFVGQFLYDKTSISYSIAKTSIWVLSSLIQASIKMTALYSLITFYQGKELSFKQKEFKFILLLALLMLGFAHVLSIFLPS
;
A
#
# COMPACT_ATOMS: atom_id res chain seq x y z
N MET A 1 -23.11 9.86 -20.83
CA MET A 1 -21.67 9.86 -21.19
C MET A 1 -20.73 9.96 -19.97
N ASP A 2 -21.17 10.53 -18.85
CA ASP A 2 -20.33 10.69 -17.64
C ASP A 2 -20.05 9.39 -16.87
N ALA A 3 -20.97 8.43 -16.86
CA ALA A 3 -20.78 7.15 -16.18
C ALA A 3 -19.64 6.30 -16.77
N ILE A 4 -19.40 6.38 -18.09
CA ILE A 4 -18.34 5.64 -18.79
C ILE A 4 -16.98 6.27 -18.50
N LYS A 5 -16.88 7.60 -18.58
CA LYS A 5 -15.68 8.33 -18.14
C LYS A 5 -15.38 8.07 -16.65
N LYS A 6 -16.44 7.90 -15.85
CA LYS A 6 -16.34 7.60 -14.42
C LYS A 6 -15.77 6.19 -14.17
N ARG A 7 -16.34 5.16 -14.80
CA ARG A 7 -15.78 3.79 -14.73
C ARG A 7 -14.35 3.69 -15.23
N ARG A 8 -14.01 4.35 -16.34
CA ARG A 8 -12.65 4.35 -16.90
C ARG A 8 -11.61 4.92 -15.91
N ARG A 9 -11.93 6.02 -15.24
CA ARG A 9 -11.03 6.62 -14.26
C ARG A 9 -10.88 5.78 -13.00
N TYR A 10 -11.96 5.09 -12.61
CA TYR A 10 -11.89 4.09 -11.53
C TYR A 10 -11.01 2.90 -11.91
N SER A 11 -11.12 2.38 -13.14
CA SER A 11 -10.19 1.33 -13.60
C SER A 11 -8.75 1.83 -13.68
N GLU A 12 -8.52 3.08 -14.11
CA GLU A 12 -7.18 3.69 -14.11
C GLU A 12 -6.60 3.79 -12.68
N LEU A 13 -7.44 4.06 -11.67
CA LEU A 13 -7.03 4.04 -10.25
C LEU A 13 -6.62 2.64 -9.79
N VAL A 14 -7.46 1.64 -10.05
CA VAL A 14 -7.23 0.26 -9.62
C VAL A 14 -5.99 -0.32 -10.32
N VAL A 15 -5.89 -0.14 -11.64
CA VAL A 15 -4.73 -0.57 -12.42
C VAL A 15 -3.47 0.18 -11.99
N GLY A 16 -3.55 1.49 -11.77
CA GLY A 16 -2.42 2.29 -11.28
C GLY A 16 -1.88 1.78 -9.94
N PHE A 17 -2.76 1.50 -8.98
CA PHE A 17 -2.37 0.95 -7.67
C PHE A 17 -1.80 -0.47 -7.77
N LEU A 18 -2.41 -1.35 -8.58
CA LEU A 18 -1.93 -2.71 -8.78
C LEU A 18 -0.56 -2.72 -9.46
N SER A 19 -0.41 -2.00 -10.57
CA SER A 19 0.86 -1.89 -11.29
C SER A 19 1.96 -1.30 -10.42
N PHE A 20 1.64 -0.27 -9.62
CA PHE A 20 2.59 0.30 -8.68
C PHE A 20 3.04 -0.71 -7.61
N GLY A 21 2.10 -1.42 -6.98
CA GLY A 21 2.39 -2.39 -5.92
C GLY A 21 3.14 -3.62 -6.44
N LEU A 22 2.71 -4.18 -7.57
CA LEU A 22 3.38 -5.29 -8.23
C LEU A 22 4.77 -4.90 -8.72
N GLY A 23 4.90 -3.73 -9.35
CA GLY A 23 6.17 -3.19 -9.81
C GLY A 23 7.18 -3.02 -8.67
N GLN A 24 6.75 -2.46 -7.54
CA GLN A 24 7.60 -2.33 -6.35
C GLN A 24 8.07 -3.69 -5.82
N ARG A 25 7.17 -4.69 -5.74
CA ARG A 25 7.54 -6.04 -5.28
C ARG A 25 8.48 -6.74 -6.24
N LEU A 26 8.24 -6.66 -7.54
CA LEU A 26 9.10 -7.24 -8.58
C LEU A 26 10.48 -6.60 -8.59
N LEU A 27 10.57 -5.28 -8.39
CA LEU A 27 11.86 -4.59 -8.21
C LEU A 27 12.61 -5.10 -6.98
N VAL A 28 11.94 -5.26 -5.85
CA VAL A 28 12.59 -5.81 -4.64
C VAL A 28 13.09 -7.24 -4.89
N VAL A 29 12.30 -8.09 -5.55
CA VAL A 29 12.72 -9.46 -5.87
C VAL A 29 13.86 -9.48 -6.88
N GLY A 30 13.77 -8.67 -7.94
CA GLY A 30 14.77 -8.60 -9.01
C GLY A 30 16.05 -7.83 -8.66
N VAL A 31 16.08 -7.06 -7.57
CA VAL A 31 17.29 -6.31 -7.15
C VAL A 31 17.92 -6.91 -5.89
N VAL A 32 17.11 -7.43 -4.95
CA VAL A 32 17.59 -7.75 -3.59
C VAL A 32 17.74 -9.26 -3.35
N LYS A 33 17.11 -10.14 -4.13
CA LYS A 33 17.27 -11.60 -3.95
C LYS A 33 18.35 -12.18 -4.89
N PRO A 34 19.50 -12.66 -4.38
CA PRO A 34 20.52 -13.35 -5.17
C PRO A 34 20.15 -14.80 -5.54
N TRP A 35 18.92 -15.25 -5.26
CA TRP A 35 18.48 -16.64 -5.37
C TRP A 35 18.07 -17.10 -6.77
N ALA A 36 18.12 -16.26 -7.80
CA ALA A 36 18.06 -16.79 -9.14
C ALA A 36 19.49 -17.05 -9.62
N GLU A 37 19.84 -18.33 -9.64
CA GLU A 37 21.02 -18.85 -10.33
C GLU A 37 21.05 -18.36 -11.79
N GLU A 38 19.89 -18.02 -12.36
CA GLU A 38 19.74 -17.42 -13.68
C GLU A 38 19.66 -15.89 -13.64
N ARG A 39 20.81 -15.24 -13.86
CA ARG A 39 20.98 -13.79 -13.96
C ARG A 39 20.01 -13.12 -14.95
N GLN A 40 19.58 -13.83 -15.99
CA GLN A 40 18.62 -13.36 -16.99
C GLN A 40 17.19 -13.21 -16.42
N ILE A 41 16.75 -14.15 -15.58
CA ILE A 41 15.42 -14.11 -14.96
C ILE A 41 15.34 -12.90 -14.02
N VAL A 42 16.36 -12.69 -13.20
CA VAL A 42 16.43 -11.55 -12.25
C VAL A 42 16.38 -10.22 -12.99
N LEU A 43 17.15 -10.09 -14.07
CA LEU A 43 17.17 -8.88 -14.89
C LEU A 43 15.80 -8.63 -15.54
N PHE A 44 15.15 -9.68 -16.07
CA PHE A 44 13.81 -9.58 -16.65
C PHE A 44 12.77 -9.14 -15.61
N LEU A 45 12.78 -9.73 -14.41
CA LEU A 45 11.88 -9.32 -13.32
C LEU A 45 12.13 -7.87 -12.88
N ALA A 46 13.40 -7.43 -12.82
CA ALA A 46 13.74 -6.05 -12.49
C ALA A 46 13.22 -5.06 -13.54
N VAL A 47 13.42 -5.36 -14.84
CA VAL A 47 12.92 -4.52 -15.94
C VAL A 47 11.40 -4.49 -15.98
N LEU A 48 10.74 -5.64 -15.85
CA LEU A 48 9.28 -5.72 -15.77
C LEU A 48 8.74 -4.95 -14.56
N GLY A 49 9.39 -5.11 -13.41
CA GLY A 49 9.09 -4.36 -12.19
C GLY A 49 9.22 -2.86 -12.39
N PHE A 50 10.27 -2.40 -13.06
CA PHE A 50 10.48 -0.99 -13.38
C PHE A 50 9.39 -0.41 -14.28
N ILE A 51 9.00 -1.14 -15.33
CA ILE A 51 7.93 -0.73 -16.26
C ILE A 51 6.59 -0.62 -15.51
N LEU A 52 6.24 -1.63 -14.71
CA LEU A 52 5.01 -1.62 -13.93
C LEU A 52 4.99 -0.51 -12.88
N TRP A 53 6.13 -0.28 -12.22
CA TRP A 53 6.28 0.76 -11.21
C TRP A 53 6.16 2.16 -11.81
N THR A 54 6.89 2.44 -12.90
CA THR A 54 6.83 3.74 -13.61
C THR A 54 5.45 3.99 -14.21
N GLY A 55 4.88 2.99 -14.91
CA GLY A 55 3.52 3.08 -15.47
C GLY A 55 2.47 3.29 -14.38
N GLY A 56 2.59 2.59 -13.25
CA GLY A 56 1.75 2.78 -12.07
C GLY A 56 1.81 4.20 -11.53
N ILE A 57 3.02 4.76 -11.35
CA ILE A 57 3.22 6.14 -10.90
C ILE A 57 2.56 7.13 -11.84
N ILE A 58 2.76 7.01 -13.15
CA ILE A 58 2.21 7.94 -14.13
C ILE A 58 0.68 7.95 -14.06
N LEU A 59 0.05 6.78 -13.99
CA LEU A 59 -1.40 6.65 -13.84
C LEU A 59 -1.89 7.29 -12.54
N LEU A 60 -1.20 7.02 -11.42
CA LEU A 60 -1.55 7.57 -10.11
C LEU A 60 -1.40 9.10 -10.07
N ILE A 61 -0.30 9.67 -10.59
CA ILE A 61 -0.08 11.12 -10.64
C ILE A 61 -1.14 11.81 -11.48
N ARG A 62 -1.44 11.26 -12.67
CA ARG A 62 -2.45 11.81 -13.57
C ARG A 62 -3.82 11.85 -12.88
N LEU A 63 -4.17 10.77 -12.21
CA LEU A 63 -5.44 10.66 -11.52
C LEU A 63 -5.50 11.58 -10.29
N LEU A 64 -4.42 11.65 -9.50
CA LEU A 64 -4.32 12.52 -8.33
C LEU A 64 -4.44 13.99 -8.72
N SER A 65 -3.75 14.39 -9.80
CA SER A 65 -3.83 15.73 -10.38
C SER A 65 -5.26 16.07 -10.80
N TRP A 66 -5.96 15.11 -11.40
CA TRP A 66 -7.35 15.27 -11.79
C TRP A 66 -8.28 15.36 -10.56
N LEU A 67 -8.06 14.55 -9.53
CA LEU A 67 -8.83 14.57 -8.28
C LEU A 67 -8.66 15.91 -7.56
N LEU A 68 -7.43 16.43 -7.52
CA LEU A 68 -7.11 17.74 -6.95
C LEU A 68 -7.81 18.87 -7.70
N LYS A 69 -7.86 18.82 -9.04
CA LYS A 69 -8.53 19.86 -9.83
C LYS A 69 -10.04 19.88 -9.65
N ASN A 70 -10.68 18.72 -9.47
CA ASN A 70 -12.15 18.61 -9.56
C ASN A 70 -12.85 18.39 -8.21
N TYR A 71 -12.18 17.83 -7.21
CA TYR A 71 -12.79 17.43 -5.93
C TYR A 71 -12.10 18.03 -4.70
N ASN A 72 -11.12 18.92 -4.88
CA ASN A 72 -10.40 19.56 -3.77
C ASN A 72 -11.18 20.72 -3.11
N GLN A 73 -12.51 20.68 -3.13
CA GLN A 73 -13.33 21.62 -2.37
C GLN A 73 -12.92 21.56 -0.89
N ASN A 74 -12.68 22.72 -0.28
CA ASN A 74 -12.19 22.87 1.10
C ASN A 74 -10.90 22.08 1.42
N ASN A 75 -10.05 21.86 0.41
CA ASN A 75 -8.79 21.11 0.52
C ASN A 75 -8.97 19.67 1.02
N ARG A 76 -10.16 19.06 0.83
CA ARG A 76 -10.50 17.74 1.37
C ARG A 76 -9.56 16.64 0.88
N VAL A 77 -9.19 16.66 -0.40
CA VAL A 77 -8.25 15.69 -1.00
C VAL A 77 -6.86 15.85 -0.39
N LEU A 78 -6.35 17.09 -0.34
CA LEU A 78 -5.04 17.40 0.20
C LEU A 78 -4.93 17.05 1.70
N LYS A 79 -5.99 17.32 2.47
CA LYS A 79 -6.08 16.93 3.89
C LYS A 79 -5.96 15.42 4.09
N VAL A 80 -6.67 14.61 3.30
CA VAL A 80 -6.58 13.15 3.40
C VAL A 80 -5.17 12.67 3.10
N LEU A 81 -4.53 13.21 2.05
CA LEU A 81 -3.16 12.84 1.70
C LEU A 81 -2.16 13.25 2.79
N ALA A 82 -2.28 14.46 3.32
CA ALA A 82 -1.43 14.95 4.39
C ALA A 82 -1.59 14.13 5.68
N ILE A 83 -2.83 13.86 6.10
CA ILE A 83 -3.13 13.01 7.27
C ILE A 83 -2.56 11.61 7.06
N SER A 84 -2.74 11.03 5.87
CA SER A 84 -2.21 9.69 5.56
C SER A 84 -0.68 9.65 5.61
N LEU A 85 -0.01 10.71 5.15
CA LEU A 85 1.45 10.84 5.22
C LEU A 85 1.92 10.95 6.67
N VAL A 86 1.33 11.88 7.44
CA VAL A 86 1.66 12.07 8.86
C VAL A 86 1.40 10.79 9.66
N ALA A 87 0.28 10.11 9.42
CA ALA A 87 -0.04 8.84 10.06
C ALA A 87 1.00 7.76 9.71
N SER A 88 1.44 7.69 8.44
CA SER A 88 2.45 6.71 8.00
C SER A 88 3.81 6.95 8.66
N VAL A 89 4.26 8.21 8.70
CA VAL A 89 5.54 8.59 9.34
C VAL A 89 5.49 8.34 10.84
N THR A 90 4.41 8.79 11.50
CA THR A 90 4.24 8.61 12.95
C THR A 90 4.17 7.13 13.32
N ALA A 91 3.42 6.32 12.56
CA ALA A 91 3.38 4.87 12.76
C ALA A 91 4.75 4.23 12.59
N GLY A 92 5.51 4.61 11.56
CA GLY A 92 6.87 4.11 11.34
C GLY A 92 7.79 4.39 12.53
N ILE A 93 7.75 5.63 13.05
CA ILE A 93 8.54 6.04 14.21
C ILE A 93 8.14 5.23 15.46
N LEU A 94 6.83 5.15 15.75
CA LEU A 94 6.33 4.40 16.91
C LEU A 94 6.72 2.92 16.87
N ILE A 95 6.56 2.29 15.70
CA ILE A 95 6.93 0.88 15.52
C ILE A 95 8.44 0.69 15.67
N GLY A 96 9.25 1.64 15.18
CA GLY A 96 10.70 1.65 15.37
C GLY A 96 11.08 1.68 16.85
N PHE A 97 10.48 2.59 17.63
CA PHE A 97 10.70 2.66 19.07
C PHE A 97 10.25 1.39 19.81
N VAL A 98 9.06 0.87 19.48
CA VAL A 98 8.57 -0.39 20.05
C VAL A 98 9.54 -1.54 19.74
N GLY A 99 10.04 -1.59 18.51
CA GLY A 99 11.00 -2.60 18.10
C GLY A 99 12.32 -2.54 18.86
N GLN A 100 12.86 -1.32 19.03
CA GLN A 100 14.07 -1.10 19.81
C GLN A 100 13.86 -1.44 21.29
N PHE A 101 12.74 -1.01 21.88
CA PHE A 101 12.40 -1.34 23.26
C PHE A 101 12.27 -2.85 23.49
N LEU A 102 11.61 -3.57 22.58
CA LEU A 102 11.48 -5.03 22.65
C LEU A 102 12.83 -5.73 22.54
N TYR A 103 13.74 -5.22 21.72
CA TYR A 103 15.10 -5.77 21.61
C TYR A 103 15.93 -5.53 22.88
N ASP A 104 15.89 -4.31 23.42
CA ASP A 104 16.73 -3.91 24.56
C ASP A 104 16.22 -4.45 25.91
N LYS A 105 14.91 -4.72 26.04
CA LYS A 105 14.27 -5.08 27.33
C LYS A 105 13.75 -6.51 27.41
N THR A 106 13.78 -7.26 26.32
CA THR A 106 13.25 -8.63 26.29
C THR A 106 14.30 -9.59 25.74
N SER A 107 14.40 -10.80 26.30
CA SER A 107 15.24 -11.88 25.77
C SER A 107 14.65 -12.54 24.51
N ILE A 108 13.83 -11.82 23.75
CA ILE A 108 13.19 -12.30 22.53
C ILE A 108 14.25 -12.42 21.43
N SER A 109 14.20 -13.49 20.65
CA SER A 109 15.12 -13.65 19.53
C SER A 109 14.94 -12.52 18.51
N TYR A 110 16.05 -12.00 17.98
CA TYR A 110 16.04 -10.93 16.98
C TYR A 110 15.16 -11.29 15.76
N SER A 111 15.15 -12.56 15.37
CA SER A 111 14.33 -13.07 14.27
C SER A 111 12.83 -12.90 14.53
N ILE A 112 12.36 -13.24 15.74
CA ILE A 112 10.96 -13.10 16.13
C ILE A 112 10.59 -11.61 16.20
N ALA A 113 11.40 -10.79 16.88
CA ALA A 113 11.15 -9.36 16.99
C ALA A 113 11.05 -8.68 15.61
N LYS A 114 12.01 -8.96 14.73
CA LYS A 114 12.03 -8.44 13.35
C LYS A 114 10.78 -8.85 12.57
N THR A 115 10.37 -10.11 12.66
CA THR A 115 9.20 -10.62 11.94
C THR A 115 7.92 -9.97 12.47
N SER A 116 7.76 -9.85 13.79
CA SER A 116 6.61 -9.21 14.41
C SER A 116 6.49 -7.73 14.02
N ILE A 117 7.60 -6.99 14.06
CA ILE A 117 7.67 -5.58 13.62
C ILE A 117 7.29 -5.46 12.14
N TRP A 118 7.78 -6.38 11.32
CA TRP A 118 7.51 -6.37 9.88
C TRP A 118 6.03 -6.64 9.56
N VAL A 119 5.41 -7.61 10.24
CA VAL A 119 3.98 -7.90 10.10
C VAL A 119 3.15 -6.71 10.59
N LEU A 120 3.47 -6.17 11.76
CA LEU A 120 2.74 -5.05 12.35
C LEU A 120 2.80 -3.79 11.46
N SER A 121 3.99 -3.45 10.97
CA SER A 121 4.18 -2.32 10.06
C SER A 121 3.42 -2.50 8.75
N SER A 122 3.40 -3.72 8.20
CA SER A 122 2.67 -4.03 6.98
C SER A 122 1.15 -3.88 7.16
N LEU A 123 0.59 -4.37 8.28
CA LEU A 123 -0.84 -4.23 8.60
C LEU A 123 -1.25 -2.77 8.82
N ILE A 124 -0.43 -1.99 9.52
CA ILE A 124 -0.70 -0.56 9.76
C ILE A 124 -0.63 0.22 8.44
N GLN A 125 0.41 0.00 7.63
CA GLN A 125 0.53 0.65 6.31
C GLN A 125 -0.63 0.28 5.38
N ALA A 126 -1.07 -0.98 5.39
CA ALA A 126 -2.24 -1.39 4.62
C ALA A 126 -3.50 -0.68 5.10
N SER A 127 -3.71 -0.58 6.41
CA SER A 127 -4.86 0.14 6.99
C SER A 127 -4.90 1.61 6.58
N ILE A 128 -3.75 2.30 6.63
CA ILE A 128 -3.64 3.71 6.21
C ILE A 128 -3.94 3.84 4.72
N LYS A 129 -3.32 3.02 3.86
CA LYS A 129 -3.53 3.06 2.41
C LYS A 129 -4.99 2.80 2.04
N MET A 130 -5.62 1.80 2.64
CA MET A 130 -7.04 1.47 2.38
C MET A 130 -7.98 2.58 2.83
N THR A 131 -7.71 3.19 3.99
CA THR A 131 -8.50 4.32 4.49
C THR A 131 -8.35 5.54 3.58
N ALA A 132 -7.14 5.84 3.12
CA ALA A 132 -6.88 6.91 2.16
C ALA A 132 -7.61 6.65 0.83
N LEU A 133 -7.45 5.46 0.27
CA LEU A 133 -8.08 5.06 -1.00
C LEU A 133 -9.60 5.15 -0.93
N TYR A 134 -10.20 4.60 0.13
CA TYR A 134 -11.63 4.67 0.36
C TYR A 134 -12.12 6.12 0.47
N SER A 135 -11.37 6.97 1.16
CA SER A 135 -11.71 8.39 1.28
C SER A 135 -11.70 9.09 -0.08
N LEU A 136 -10.67 8.84 -0.90
CA LEU A 136 -10.56 9.41 -2.25
C LEU A 136 -11.67 8.90 -3.18
N ILE A 137 -12.03 7.61 -3.09
CA ILE A 137 -13.14 7.02 -3.86
C ILE A 137 -14.48 7.60 -3.41
N THR A 138 -14.67 7.81 -2.10
CA THR A 138 -15.91 8.39 -1.55
C THR A 138 -16.10 9.83 -2.04
N PHE A 139 -15.04 10.65 -2.02
CA PHE A 139 -15.05 12.00 -2.58
C PHE A 139 -15.35 12.00 -4.08
N TYR A 140 -14.76 11.05 -4.82
CA TYR A 140 -15.04 10.87 -6.23
C TYR A 140 -16.51 10.48 -6.53
N GLN A 141 -17.13 9.73 -5.64
CA GLN A 141 -18.55 9.41 -5.72
C GLN A 141 -19.45 10.59 -5.35
N GLY A 142 -18.88 11.69 -4.83
CA GLY A 142 -19.65 12.85 -4.33
C GLY A 142 -20.38 12.55 -3.03
N LYS A 143 -19.99 11.48 -2.32
CA LYS A 143 -20.61 11.05 -1.07
C LYS A 143 -19.88 11.66 0.13
N GLU A 144 -20.59 11.79 1.24
CA GLU A 144 -19.96 12.14 2.51
C GLU A 144 -19.12 10.99 3.06
N LEU A 145 -17.99 11.34 3.68
CA LEU A 145 -17.05 10.39 4.23
C LEU A 145 -17.62 9.75 5.51
N SER A 146 -17.90 8.44 5.47
CA SER A 146 -18.36 7.69 6.63
C SER A 146 -17.62 6.37 6.77
N PHE A 147 -16.74 6.28 7.78
CA PHE A 147 -16.02 5.04 8.12
C PHE A 147 -16.90 4.02 8.85
N LYS A 148 -18.14 4.38 9.18
CA LYS A 148 -19.10 3.47 9.84
C LYS A 148 -19.74 2.50 8.85
N GLN A 149 -19.60 2.71 7.54
CA GLN A 149 -20.18 1.85 6.51
C GLN A 149 -19.63 0.42 6.62
N LYS A 150 -20.56 -0.56 6.59
CA LYS A 150 -20.22 -1.99 6.66
C LYS A 150 -19.30 -2.40 5.52
N GLU A 151 -19.51 -1.85 4.33
CA GLU A 151 -18.71 -2.11 3.12
C GLU A 151 -17.22 -1.76 3.34
N PHE A 152 -16.93 -0.58 3.88
CA PHE A 152 -15.55 -0.17 4.20
C PHE A 152 -14.91 -1.11 5.21
N LYS A 153 -15.61 -1.43 6.31
CA LYS A 153 -15.11 -2.34 7.34
C LYS A 153 -14.84 -3.73 6.79
N PHE A 154 -15.73 -4.24 5.93
CA PHE A 154 -15.56 -5.55 5.28
C PHE A 154 -14.35 -5.56 4.34
N ILE A 155 -14.22 -4.55 3.48
CA ILE A 155 -13.07 -4.43 2.56
C ILE A 155 -11.75 -4.31 3.33
N LEU A 156 -11.72 -3.50 4.39
CA LEU A 156 -10.55 -3.35 5.24
C LEU A 156 -10.19 -4.68 5.93
N LEU A 157 -11.18 -5.37 6.51
CA LEU A 157 -10.98 -6.66 7.17
C LEU A 157 -10.46 -7.70 6.19
N LEU A 158 -11.07 -7.80 5.00
CA LEU A 158 -10.63 -8.73 3.96
C LEU A 158 -9.19 -8.46 3.53
N ALA A 159 -8.83 -7.19 3.31
CA ALA A 159 -7.47 -6.79 2.97
C ALA A 159 -6.46 -7.17 4.06
N LEU A 160 -6.80 -6.95 5.33
CA LEU A 160 -5.93 -7.32 6.46
C LEU A 160 -5.83 -8.84 6.64
N LEU A 161 -6.92 -9.59 6.43
CA LEU A 161 -6.89 -11.05 6.47
C LEU A 161 -6.03 -11.63 5.36
N MET A 162 -6.19 -11.15 4.12
CA MET A 162 -5.35 -11.58 2.99
C MET A 162 -3.87 -11.27 3.24
N LEU A 163 -3.57 -10.08 3.76
CA LEU A 163 -2.19 -9.70 4.07
C LEU A 163 -1.62 -10.53 5.23
N GLY A 164 -2.40 -10.75 6.28
CA GLY A 164 -2.03 -11.61 7.40
C GLY A 164 -1.76 -13.03 6.94
N PHE A 165 -2.64 -13.59 6.10
CA PHE A 165 -2.45 -14.91 5.51
C PHE A 165 -1.18 -14.98 4.65
N ALA A 166 -0.91 -13.96 3.83
CA ALA A 166 0.33 -13.88 3.06
C ALA A 166 1.58 -13.83 3.95
N HIS A 167 1.52 -13.14 5.09
CA HIS A 167 2.61 -13.14 6.07
C HIS A 167 2.81 -14.51 6.72
N VAL A 168 1.73 -15.20 7.09
CA VAL A 168 1.80 -16.55 7.64
C VAL A 168 2.44 -17.50 6.63
N LEU A 169 1.99 -17.49 5.37
CA LEU A 169 2.60 -18.28 4.30
C LEU A 169 4.08 -17.95 4.10
N SER A 170 4.46 -16.68 4.18
CA SER A 170 5.86 -16.24 4.08
C SER A 170 6.75 -16.76 5.20
N ILE A 171 6.20 -17.18 6.34
CA ILE A 171 6.97 -17.80 7.43
C ILE A 171 7.23 -19.28 7.14
N PHE A 172 6.27 -19.96 6.48
CA PHE A 172 6.38 -21.38 6.14
C PHE A 172 7.12 -21.66 4.82
N LEU A 173 7.15 -20.70 3.91
CA LEU A 173 7.90 -20.79 2.67
C LEU A 173 9.37 -20.41 2.91
N PRO A 174 10.35 -21.21 2.44
CA PRO A 174 11.76 -20.86 2.58
C PRO A 174 12.04 -19.53 1.88
N SER A 175 12.72 -18.62 2.59
CA SER A 175 12.98 -17.25 2.16
C SER A 175 14.24 -17.11 1.32
#